data_AF-A0AAF0TJB5-F1
#
_entry.id   AF-A0AAF0TJB5-F1
#
_cell.length_a   1.000
_cell.length_b   1.000
_cell.length_c   1.000
_cell.angle_alpha   90.00
_cell.angle_beta   90.00
_cell.angle_gamma   90.00
#
_symmetry.space_group_name_H-M   'P 1'
#
loop_
_entity.id
_entity.type
_entity.pdbx_description
1 polymer ?
#
loop_
_entity_poly.entity_id
_entity_poly.type
_entity_poly.pdbx_seq_one_letter_code
_entity_poly.pdbx_strand_id
1 'polypeptide(L)'
;VYDQDGNPLRIGERYIIKNPLLGGGAVYLDNIGNLQCPNAVLQHMSIPQFLGKGTPVMFVRKSESDYGDVLVVTGGNVGNENDIFKIKKTDLVIRGMKNVYKLLHCPSHLQCKNIGSNFKNGYPRLVTVHDDKDFIPFVFIKA
;
A
#
# COMPACT_ATOMS: atom_id res chain seq x y z
N VAL A 1 -2.83 10.91 -9.74
CA VAL A 1 -3.37 9.59 -9.32
C VAL A 1 -4.87 9.75 -9.20
N TYR A 2 -5.65 8.79 -9.70
CA TYR A 2 -7.11 8.82 -9.74
C TYR A 2 -7.67 7.57 -9.06
N ASP A 3 -8.85 7.68 -8.47
CA ASP A 3 -9.58 6.54 -7.90
C ASP A 3 -10.33 5.73 -8.98
N GLN A 4 -11.06 4.70 -8.57
CA GLN A 4 -11.85 3.87 -9.50
C GLN A 4 -13.01 4.60 -10.18
N ASP A 5 -13.50 5.70 -9.58
CA ASP A 5 -14.56 6.52 -10.16
C ASP A 5 -14.01 7.54 -11.16
N GLY A 6 -12.68 7.67 -11.25
CA GLY A 6 -12.00 8.61 -12.15
C GLY A 6 -11.76 9.98 -11.51
N ASN A 7 -11.98 10.13 -10.21
CA ASN A 7 -11.72 11.37 -9.50
C ASN A 7 -10.25 11.43 -9.05
N PRO A 8 -9.61 12.62 -9.08
CA PRO A 8 -8.25 12.76 -8.60
C PRO A 8 -8.18 12.51 -7.09
N LEU A 9 -7.15 11.79 -6.64
CA LEU A 9 -6.86 11.63 -5.21
C LEU A 9 -6.52 13.00 -4.60
N ARG A 10 -7.13 13.30 -3.45
CA ARG A 10 -6.93 14.55 -2.70
C ARG A 10 -6.23 14.27 -1.37
N ILE A 11 -5.35 15.18 -0.97
CA ILE A 11 -4.72 15.15 0.36
C ILE A 11 -5.80 15.42 1.41
N GLY A 12 -5.70 14.77 2.57
CA GLY A 12 -6.67 14.90 3.66
C GLY A 12 -7.96 14.08 3.49
N GLU A 13 -8.17 13.51 2.32
CA GLU A 13 -9.29 12.61 2.04
C GLU A 13 -8.93 11.16 2.32
N ARG A 14 -9.94 10.35 2.67
CA ARG A 14 -9.79 8.92 2.98
C ARG A 14 -10.02 8.04 1.76
N TYR A 15 -9.19 7.01 1.63
CA TYR A 15 -9.26 6.02 0.56
C TYR A 15 -8.99 4.61 1.07
N ILE A 16 -9.65 3.62 0.47
CA ILE A 16 -9.29 2.21 0.59
C ILE A 16 -8.26 1.87 -0.49
N ILE A 17 -7.14 1.28 -0.08
CA ILE A 17 -6.19 0.65 -0.99
C ILE A 17 -6.60 -0.80 -1.17
N LYS A 18 -6.73 -1.26 -2.42
CA LYS A 18 -7.14 -2.63 -2.72
C LYS A 18 -6.25 -3.23 -3.80
N ASN A 19 -5.85 -4.48 -3.60
CA ASN A 19 -5.31 -5.31 -4.67
C ASN A 19 -6.48 -5.89 -5.49
N PRO A 20 -6.62 -5.53 -6.78
CA PRO A 20 -7.76 -5.96 -7.60
C PRO A 20 -7.61 -7.36 -8.20
N LEU A 21 -6.48 -8.05 -8.04
CA LEU A 21 -6.28 -9.39 -8.58
C LEU A 21 -7.15 -10.43 -7.87
N LEU A 22 -7.48 -11.52 -8.58
CA LEU A 22 -8.14 -12.67 -7.98
C LEU A 22 -7.27 -13.24 -6.86
N GLY A 23 -7.86 -13.45 -5.68
CA GLY A 23 -7.15 -13.84 -4.46
C GLY A 23 -6.66 -12.65 -3.63
N GLY A 24 -6.72 -11.43 -4.18
CA GLY A 24 -6.31 -10.20 -3.50
C GLY A 24 -7.46 -9.32 -3.03
N GLY A 25 -7.22 -8.47 -2.04
CA GLY A 25 -8.28 -7.75 -1.32
C GLY A 25 -7.84 -6.39 -0.79
N ALA A 26 -8.71 -5.80 0.03
CA ALA A 26 -8.42 -4.51 0.66
C ALA A 26 -7.27 -4.63 1.66
N VAL A 27 -6.44 -3.60 1.73
CA VAL A 27 -5.32 -3.50 2.67
C VAL A 27 -5.84 -3.06 4.03
N TYR A 28 -5.33 -3.64 5.12
CA TYR A 28 -5.72 -3.32 6.48
C TYR A 28 -4.53 -3.34 7.44
N LEU A 29 -4.67 -2.65 8.57
CA LEU A 29 -3.74 -2.70 9.68
C LEU A 29 -4.15 -3.80 10.64
N ASP A 30 -3.19 -4.62 11.07
CA ASP A 30 -3.44 -5.66 12.07
C ASP A 30 -2.23 -5.91 12.97
N ASN A 31 -2.49 -6.60 14.07
CA ASN A 31 -1.52 -7.12 15.01
C ASN A 31 -1.13 -8.54 14.67
N ILE A 32 0.18 -8.79 14.54
CA ILE A 32 0.70 -10.15 14.45
C ILE A 32 1.53 -10.45 15.69
N GLY A 33 1.09 -11.47 16.44
CA GLY A 33 1.67 -11.88 17.72
C GLY A 33 0.95 -11.25 18.92
N ASN A 34 1.57 -11.32 20.10
CA ASN A 34 0.98 -10.85 21.36
C ASN A 34 1.26 -9.35 21.62
N LEU A 35 1.00 -8.50 20.64
CA LEU A 35 1.19 -7.05 20.74
C LEU A 35 -0.18 -6.34 20.76
N GLN A 36 -0.27 -5.23 21.50
CA GLN A 36 -1.51 -4.45 21.61
C GLN A 36 -1.71 -3.45 20.46
N CYS A 37 -0.63 -2.99 19.81
CA CYS A 37 -0.67 -1.94 18.79
C CYS A 37 -0.34 -2.48 17.38
N PRO A 38 -1.19 -2.23 16.36
CA PRO A 38 -1.02 -2.76 15.00
C PRO A 38 0.41 -2.59 14.48
N ASN A 39 1.07 -3.71 14.19
CA ASN A 39 2.48 -3.76 13.78
C ASN A 39 2.67 -4.17 12.32
N ALA A 40 1.59 -4.44 11.58
CA ALA A 40 1.65 -4.95 10.22
C ALA A 40 0.59 -4.34 9.31
N VAL A 41 0.96 -4.23 8.03
CA VAL A 41 0.05 -3.93 6.92
C VAL A 41 -0.23 -5.23 6.17
N LEU A 42 -1.48 -5.67 6.22
CA LEU A 42 -1.96 -6.92 5.66
C LEU A 42 -2.91 -6.68 4.50
N GLN A 43 -3.22 -7.75 3.77
CA GLN A 43 -4.18 -7.73 2.68
C GLN A 43 -5.28 -8.77 2.91
N HIS A 44 -6.54 -8.42 2.67
CA HIS A 44 -7.61 -9.42 2.63
C HIS A 44 -7.46 -10.34 1.41
N MET A 45 -8.14 -11.48 1.43
CA MET A 45 -8.28 -12.37 0.27
C MET A 45 -9.67 -12.20 -0.33
N SER A 46 -9.80 -12.16 -1.66
CA SER A 46 -11.11 -12.05 -2.34
C SER A 46 -11.90 -13.36 -2.35
N ILE A 47 -11.96 -14.07 -1.24
CA ILE A 47 -12.77 -15.28 -1.04
C ILE A 47 -13.78 -15.02 0.08
N PRO A 48 -15.03 -15.51 -0.02
CA PRO A 48 -16.13 -15.07 0.85
C PRO A 48 -15.83 -15.06 2.36
N GLN A 49 -15.07 -16.04 2.85
CA GLN A 49 -14.71 -16.20 4.26
C GLN A 49 -13.66 -15.20 4.76
N PHE A 50 -12.90 -14.58 3.86
CA PHE A 50 -11.78 -13.69 4.18
C PHE A 50 -11.89 -12.31 3.51
N LEU A 51 -13.10 -11.98 3.05
CA LEU A 51 -13.43 -10.63 2.58
C LEU A 51 -13.34 -9.64 3.74
N GLY A 52 -12.90 -8.43 3.44
CA GLY A 52 -12.90 -7.34 4.39
C GLY A 52 -12.89 -5.98 3.70
N LYS A 53 -13.29 -4.96 4.47
CA LYS A 53 -13.46 -3.59 3.96
C LYS A 53 -12.13 -2.83 3.85
N GLY A 54 -11.07 -3.33 4.49
CA GLY A 54 -9.79 -2.64 4.59
C GLY A 54 -9.80 -1.52 5.63
N THR A 55 -8.64 -0.94 5.87
CA THR A 55 -8.46 0.24 6.71
C THR A 55 -8.31 1.47 5.82
N PRO A 56 -9.17 2.50 5.96
CA PRO A 56 -9.01 3.75 5.24
C PRO A 56 -7.68 4.43 5.56
N VAL A 57 -7.00 4.91 4.52
CA VAL A 57 -5.75 5.68 4.64
C VAL A 57 -5.92 7.09 4.10
N MET A 58 -5.06 7.99 4.54
CA MET A 58 -4.93 9.35 4.01
C MET A 58 -3.51 9.54 3.48
N PHE A 59 -3.39 10.32 2.41
CA PHE A 59 -2.09 10.66 1.84
C PHE A 59 -1.61 12.00 2.36
N VAL A 60 -0.34 12.05 2.76
CA VAL A 60 0.41 13.26 3.11
C VAL A 60 1.60 13.39 2.16
N ARG A 61 1.97 14.62 1.80
CA ARG A 61 3.16 14.87 0.97
C ARG A 61 4.35 15.21 1.87
N LYS A 62 5.54 14.71 1.54
CA LYS A 62 6.79 15.20 2.13
C LYS A 62 6.95 16.67 1.75
N SER A 63 7.05 17.57 2.74
CA SER A 63 7.63 18.90 2.54
C SER A 63 9.15 18.74 2.41
N GLU A 64 9.81 19.58 1.61
CA GLU A 64 11.23 19.44 1.22
C GLU A 64 12.26 19.47 2.37
N SER A 65 11.84 19.55 3.65
CA SER A 65 12.70 19.99 4.76
C SER A 65 13.41 18.91 5.59
N ASP A 66 12.99 17.64 5.61
CA ASP A 66 13.54 16.69 6.59
C ASP A 66 14.33 15.55 5.92
N TYR A 67 15.64 15.51 6.21
CA TYR A 67 16.58 14.42 5.93
C TYR A 67 16.99 13.75 7.27
N GLY A 68 16.85 12.43 7.37
CA GLY A 68 17.20 11.55 8.50
C GLY A 68 16.80 10.08 8.23
N ASP A 69 17.77 9.17 8.35
CA ASP A 69 17.67 7.69 8.17
C ASP A 69 16.39 7.03 8.75
N VAL A 70 15.89 5.88 8.19
CA VAL A 70 15.13 4.76 8.87
C VAL A 70 14.02 3.99 8.08
N LEU A 71 14.14 2.66 8.09
CA LEU A 71 13.20 1.52 7.89
C LEU A 71 11.66 1.72 7.92
N VAL A 72 10.92 0.92 7.10
CA VAL A 72 9.44 0.86 7.02
C VAL A 72 8.80 0.02 8.13
N VAL A 73 8.04 0.66 9.02
CA VAL A 73 7.19 0.04 10.07
C VAL A 73 5.91 0.87 10.30
N THR A 74 4.86 0.31 10.92
CA THR A 74 3.77 1.12 11.50
C THR A 74 4.26 1.80 12.78
N GLY A 75 3.82 3.03 13.05
CA GLY A 75 4.38 3.86 14.13
C GLY A 75 5.56 4.76 13.74
N GLY A 76 5.88 4.86 12.44
CA GLY A 76 6.85 5.84 11.92
C GLY A 76 6.37 7.29 12.08
N ASN A 77 7.32 8.22 12.21
CA ASN A 77 7.02 9.64 12.27
C ASN A 77 6.66 10.17 10.88
N VAL A 78 5.50 10.80 10.76
CA VAL A 78 5.13 11.53 9.54
C VAL A 78 6.20 12.57 9.24
N GLY A 79 6.85 12.47 8.07
CA GLY A 79 7.96 13.36 7.67
C GLY A 79 9.31 12.66 7.59
N ASN A 80 9.45 11.43 8.11
CA ASN A 80 10.64 10.62 7.91
C ASN A 80 10.91 10.38 6.41
N GLU A 81 12.09 10.74 5.96
CA GLU A 81 12.46 10.61 4.56
C GLU A 81 12.67 9.18 4.08
N ASN A 82 12.80 8.25 5.01
CA ASN A 82 12.92 6.84 4.68
C ASN A 82 11.58 6.11 4.67
N ASP A 83 10.49 6.79 4.98
CA ASP A 83 9.11 6.30 4.91
C ASP A 83 8.33 6.92 3.72
N ILE A 84 9.04 7.30 2.66
CA ILE A 84 8.42 7.87 1.46
C ILE A 84 7.93 6.75 0.55
N PHE A 85 6.67 6.84 0.15
CA PHE A 85 6.09 6.00 -0.89
C PHE A 85 5.75 6.81 -2.13
N LYS A 86 5.96 6.22 -3.31
CA LYS A 86 5.53 6.78 -4.60
C LYS A 86 4.45 5.91 -5.21
N ILE A 87 3.49 6.56 -5.87
CA ILE A 87 2.44 5.90 -6.63
C ILE A 87 2.77 6.07 -8.11
N LYS A 88 2.97 4.97 -8.83
CA LYS A 88 3.29 4.98 -10.26
C LYS A 88 2.18 4.26 -11.03
N LYS A 89 1.73 4.84 -12.15
CA LYS A 89 0.80 4.17 -13.06
C LYS A 89 1.50 2.95 -13.66
N THR A 90 0.76 1.86 -13.81
CA THR A 90 1.23 0.64 -14.48
C THR A 90 0.49 0.45 -15.80
N ASP A 91 1.14 -0.25 -16.74
CA ASP A 91 0.54 -0.65 -18.02
C ASP A 91 -0.28 -1.94 -17.87
N LEU A 92 -0.30 -2.55 -16.68
CA LEU A 92 -1.12 -3.72 -16.39
C LEU A 92 -2.61 -3.39 -16.53
N VAL A 93 -3.28 -4.07 -17.47
CA VAL A 93 -4.72 -3.95 -17.70
C VAL A 93 -5.45 -5.06 -16.95
N ILE A 94 -6.34 -4.66 -16.05
CA ILE A 94 -7.20 -5.58 -15.29
C ILE A 94 -8.64 -5.31 -15.68
N ARG A 95 -9.32 -6.33 -16.21
CA ARG A 95 -10.70 -6.20 -16.71
C ARG A 95 -11.63 -5.69 -15.60
N GLY A 96 -12.40 -4.64 -15.91
CA GLY A 96 -13.34 -4.02 -14.97
C GLY A 96 -12.71 -3.05 -13.97
N MET A 97 -11.39 -2.86 -14.00
CA MET A 97 -10.69 -1.89 -13.18
C MET A 97 -10.21 -0.72 -14.03
N LYS A 98 -10.30 0.49 -13.48
CA LYS A 98 -9.67 1.69 -14.05
C LYS A 98 -8.42 2.00 -13.24
N ASN A 99 -7.59 2.96 -13.68
CA ASN A 99 -6.60 3.60 -12.82
C ASN A 99 -5.82 2.65 -11.90
N VAL A 100 -5.08 1.71 -12.51
CA VAL A 100 -4.29 0.72 -11.77
C VAL A 100 -2.86 1.26 -11.57
N TYR A 101 -2.33 1.06 -10.38
CA TYR A 101 -1.04 1.60 -9.95
C TYR A 101 -0.16 0.51 -9.34
N LYS A 102 1.13 0.80 -9.25
CA LYS A 102 2.05 0.13 -8.34
C LYS A 102 2.54 1.13 -7.29
N LEU A 103 2.77 0.62 -6.08
CA LEU A 103 3.38 1.37 -5.00
C LEU A 103 4.88 1.08 -4.99
N LEU A 104 5.67 2.11 -4.73
CA LEU A 104 7.11 1.99 -4.51
C LEU A 104 7.46 2.55 -3.14
N HIS A 105 8.26 1.83 -2.39
CA HIS A 105 8.93 2.36 -1.21
C HIS A 105 10.26 2.98 -1.64
N CYS A 106 10.46 4.26 -1.34
CA CYS A 106 11.55 5.09 -1.83
C CYS A 106 12.28 5.78 -0.67
N PRO A 107 13.07 5.03 0.11
CA PRO A 107 13.88 5.63 1.16
C PRO A 107 14.91 6.60 0.58
N SER A 108 15.33 7.57 1.38
CA SER A 108 16.33 8.56 0.96
C SER A 108 17.67 7.90 0.66
N HIS A 109 18.39 8.42 -0.33
CA HIS A 109 19.68 7.89 -0.79
C HIS A 109 19.70 6.40 -1.22
N LEU A 110 18.56 5.73 -1.27
CA LEU A 110 18.42 4.33 -1.63
C LEU A 110 17.54 4.17 -2.87
N GLN A 111 17.71 3.03 -3.55
CA GLN A 111 16.89 2.71 -4.70
C GLN A 111 15.45 2.42 -4.28
N CYS A 112 14.49 3.02 -4.98
CA CYS A 112 13.07 2.68 -4.82
C CYS A 112 12.81 1.21 -5.11
N LYS A 113 12.09 0.53 -4.22
CA LYS A 113 11.65 -0.87 -4.40
C LYS A 113 10.14 -0.93 -4.62
N ASN A 114 9.69 -1.88 -5.42
CA ASN A 114 8.27 -2.12 -5.62
C ASN A 114 7.65 -2.73 -4.36
N ILE A 115 6.32 -2.59 -4.22
CA ILE A 115 5.55 -3.31 -3.21
C ILE A 115 4.92 -4.55 -3.83
N GLY A 116 5.21 -5.71 -3.24
CA GLY A 116 4.61 -7.00 -3.55
C GLY A 116 3.85 -7.57 -2.35
N SER A 117 3.51 -8.85 -2.44
CA SER A 117 2.88 -9.60 -1.35
C SER A 117 3.67 -10.87 -1.07
N ASN A 118 3.82 -11.23 0.21
CA ASN A 118 4.39 -12.51 0.63
C ASN A 118 3.56 -13.12 1.76
N PHE A 119 3.35 -14.44 1.72
CA PHE A 119 2.59 -15.15 2.73
C PHE A 119 3.51 -15.54 3.90
N LYS A 120 3.31 -14.93 5.08
CA LYS A 120 4.15 -15.17 6.26
C LYS A 120 3.31 -15.35 7.52
N ASN A 121 3.49 -16.50 8.18
CA ASN A 121 2.76 -16.92 9.38
C ASN A 121 1.23 -16.99 9.19
N GLY A 122 0.75 -17.39 8.00
CA GLY A 122 -0.68 -17.49 7.73
C GLY A 122 -1.33 -16.22 7.15
N TYR A 123 -0.56 -15.14 6.94
CA TYR A 123 -1.09 -13.86 6.49
C TYR A 123 -0.38 -13.36 5.22
N PRO A 124 -1.11 -12.85 4.21
CA PRO A 124 -0.52 -12.14 3.08
C PRO A 124 -0.11 -10.73 3.52
N ARG A 125 1.20 -10.50 3.59
CA ARG A 125 1.81 -9.23 4.04
C ARG A 125 2.34 -8.46 2.86
N LEU A 126 2.22 -7.13 2.91
CA LEU A 126 2.91 -6.27 1.96
C LEU A 126 4.41 -6.26 2.28
N VAL A 127 5.24 -6.40 1.25
CA VAL A 127 6.71 -6.44 1.36
C VAL A 127 7.36 -5.68 0.21
N THR A 128 8.59 -5.22 0.39
CA THR A 128 9.38 -4.68 -0.72
C THR A 128 9.93 -5.81 -1.59
N VAL A 129 9.80 -5.67 -2.91
CA VAL A 129 10.33 -6.61 -3.91
C VAL A 129 11.24 -5.90 -4.91
N HIS A 130 12.22 -6.63 -5.44
CA HIS A 130 13.24 -6.07 -6.34
C HIS A 130 12.82 -6.14 -7.82
N ASP A 131 12.14 -7.20 -8.23
CA ASP A 131 11.74 -7.42 -9.62
C ASP A 131 10.41 -6.72 -9.92
N ASP A 132 10.28 -6.18 -11.14
CA ASP A 132 9.03 -5.56 -11.61
C ASP A 132 7.97 -6.58 -12.02
N LYS A 133 8.28 -7.88 -12.03
CA LYS A 133 7.27 -8.92 -12.21
C LYS A 133 6.57 -9.31 -10.90
N ASP A 134 7.18 -8.99 -9.75
CA ASP A 134 6.72 -9.45 -8.43
C ASP A 134 5.89 -8.39 -7.68
N PHE A 135 5.68 -7.20 -8.27
CA PHE A 135 4.81 -6.19 -7.67
C PHE A 135 3.36 -6.65 -7.69
N ILE A 136 2.57 -6.16 -6.73
CA ILE A 136 1.12 -6.32 -6.77
C ILE A 136 0.45 -5.01 -7.19
N PRO A 137 -0.54 -5.05 -8.09
CA PRO A 137 -1.26 -3.86 -8.50
C PRO A 137 -2.18 -3.37 -7.39
N PHE A 138 -2.40 -2.07 -7.37
CA PHE A 138 -3.28 -1.39 -6.43
C PHE A 138 -4.26 -0.48 -7.16
N VAL A 139 -5.47 -0.42 -6.61
CA VAL A 139 -6.48 0.58 -6.94
C VAL A 139 -6.87 1.34 -5.67
N PHE A 140 -7.33 2.57 -5.87
CA PHE A 140 -7.82 3.43 -4.80
C PHE A 140 -9.33 3.59 -4.95
N ILE A 141 -10.05 3.41 -3.85
CA ILE A 141 -11.51 3.56 -3.77
C ILE A 141 -11.79 4.63 -2.73
N LYS A 142 -12.66 5.58 -3.03
CA LYS A 142 -13.09 6.59 -2.07
C LYS A 142 -13.76 5.90 -0.88
N ALA A 143 -13.26 6.16 0.34
CA ALA A 143 -13.80 5.59 1.57
C ALA A 143 -15.01 6.36 2.09
#